data_AF-A0A7W0ESA3-F1
#
_entry.id   AF-A0A7W0ESA3-F1
#
_cell.length_a   1.000
_cell.length_b   1.000
_cell.length_c   1.000
_cell.angle_alpha   90.00
_cell.angle_beta   90.00
_cell.angle_gamma   90.00
#
_symmetry.space_group_name_H-M   'P 1'
#
loop_
_entity.id
_entity.type
_entity.pdbx_description
1 polymer ?
#
loop_
_entity_poly.entity_id
_entity_poly.type
_entity_poly.pdbx_seq_one_letter_code
_entity_poly.pdbx_strand_id
1 'polypeptide(L)'
;MRKKTVFLFSLLALIIYSTGALASNQESLSLSDADCIKCHDKQPATIAASGNKHKTEVGCLDCHTEHPPEGKSAIPNCSVCHSDSPHYKLENCGSCHSDTHAPLDLNIEGEVSAPCLTCHEKQGVEVKENPSAHTNLACNECHKKHRYIPECMECHEKHTEDMNVDTCLSCHPVHMPRVITYDQATPSHYCAACHGEAYTLLNNNTTKHKDLSCVFCHKAVHKTVPTCVSCKIPHGEPHPAQMLSKYPECAQCHGIAHDLR
;
A
#
# COMPACT_ATOMS: atom_id res chain seq x y z
N MET A 1 87.56 -86.18 19.83
CA MET A 1 86.32 -86.99 19.84
C MET A 1 85.17 -86.17 19.29
N ARG A 2 84.32 -86.85 18.53
CA ARG A 2 83.30 -86.41 17.56
C ARG A 2 82.15 -85.55 18.15
N LYS A 3 81.48 -84.79 17.28
CA LYS A 3 80.10 -84.22 17.30
C LYS A 3 80.08 -82.68 17.47
N LYS A 4 79.29 -81.88 16.74
CA LYS A 4 78.27 -82.07 15.69
C LYS A 4 78.07 -80.71 15.00
N THR A 5 77.90 -80.73 13.68
CA THR A 5 77.32 -79.67 12.86
C THR A 5 75.85 -79.46 13.21
N VAL A 6 75.40 -78.19 13.30
CA VAL A 6 74.00 -77.79 13.05
C VAL A 6 74.00 -76.47 12.28
N PHE A 7 73.17 -76.47 11.25
CA PHE A 7 72.96 -75.48 10.20
C PHE A 7 71.83 -74.49 10.58
N LEU A 8 71.68 -73.45 9.77
CA LEU A 8 70.45 -72.70 9.42
C LEU A 8 70.18 -71.28 10.01
N PHE A 9 70.30 -70.31 9.08
CA PHE A 9 69.31 -69.31 8.63
C PHE A 9 68.99 -68.02 9.41
N SER A 10 69.25 -66.89 8.70
CA SER A 10 68.39 -65.71 8.48
C SER A 10 67.84 -64.91 9.68
N LEU A 11 68.05 -63.59 9.70
CA LEU A 11 67.21 -62.61 8.97
C LEU A 11 67.74 -61.18 9.17
N LEU A 12 67.74 -60.42 8.07
CA LEU A 12 67.99 -58.99 7.96
C LEU A 12 66.81 -58.20 8.55
N ALA A 13 67.05 -57.15 9.35
CA ALA A 13 66.05 -56.15 9.68
C ALA A 13 66.67 -54.74 9.64
N LEU A 14 66.55 -54.11 8.47
CA LEU A 14 66.86 -52.71 8.23
C LEU A 14 65.68 -51.88 8.77
N ILE A 15 65.89 -51.16 9.88
CA ILE A 15 64.88 -50.27 10.45
C ILE A 15 64.95 -48.93 9.70
N ILE A 16 64.05 -48.76 8.73
CA ILE A 16 63.81 -47.50 8.04
C ILE A 16 62.91 -46.65 8.95
N TYR A 17 63.46 -45.61 9.56
CA TYR A 17 62.68 -44.56 10.21
C TYR A 17 62.02 -43.70 9.13
N SER A 18 60.74 -43.95 8.87
CA SER A 18 59.88 -43.02 8.13
C SER A 18 59.36 -41.96 9.09
N THR A 19 59.98 -40.78 9.06
CA THR A 19 59.37 -39.55 9.60
C THR A 19 58.19 -39.18 8.71
N GLY A 20 57.00 -39.66 9.07
CA GLY A 20 55.75 -39.19 8.50
C GLY A 20 55.54 -37.73 8.87
N ALA A 21 55.73 -36.83 7.91
CA ALA A 21 55.25 -35.47 8.01
C ALA A 21 53.71 -35.52 8.08
N LEU A 22 53.15 -35.28 9.26
CA LEU A 22 51.74 -34.96 9.41
C LEU A 22 51.51 -33.61 8.73
N ALA A 23 51.02 -33.65 7.49
CA ALA A 23 50.40 -32.49 6.87
C ALA A 23 49.15 -32.16 7.69
N SER A 24 49.26 -31.15 8.57
CA SER A 24 48.12 -30.54 9.22
C SER A 24 47.23 -29.95 8.13
N ASN A 25 46.07 -30.57 7.91
CA ASN A 25 45.01 -30.01 7.10
C ASN A 25 44.47 -28.78 7.89
N GLN A 26 45.04 -27.60 7.66
CA GLN A 26 44.43 -26.36 8.13
C GLN A 26 43.12 -26.21 7.37
N GLU A 27 42.00 -26.54 8.02
CA GLU A 27 40.71 -26.00 7.61
C GLU A 27 40.90 -24.48 7.51
N SER A 28 40.75 -23.95 6.29
CA SER A 28 40.69 -22.51 6.09
C SER A 28 39.52 -22.01 6.92
N LEU A 29 39.79 -21.21 7.95
CA LEU A 29 38.76 -20.51 8.71
C LEU A 29 38.00 -19.61 7.74
N SER A 30 36.87 -20.08 7.23
CA SER A 30 35.97 -19.31 6.37
C SER A 30 35.13 -18.40 7.25
N LEU A 31 34.98 -17.14 6.83
CA LEU A 31 34.11 -16.17 7.50
C LEU A 31 32.67 -16.68 7.53
N SER A 32 31.96 -16.44 8.64
CA SER A 32 30.52 -16.68 8.77
C SER A 32 29.78 -15.38 9.08
N ASP A 33 28.46 -15.34 8.90
CA ASP A 33 27.64 -14.16 9.23
C ASP A 33 27.79 -13.71 10.70
N ALA A 34 28.01 -14.66 11.61
CA ALA A 34 28.21 -14.37 13.03
C ALA A 34 29.51 -13.58 13.31
N ASP A 35 30.44 -13.57 12.36
CA ASP A 35 31.69 -12.84 12.48
C ASP A 35 31.57 -11.37 12.08
N CYS A 36 30.58 -11.01 11.24
CA CYS A 36 30.43 -9.67 10.69
C CYS A 36 30.25 -8.60 11.78
N ILE A 37 29.47 -8.91 12.83
CA ILE A 37 29.21 -7.98 13.95
C ILE A 37 30.46 -7.61 14.75
N LYS A 38 31.54 -8.40 14.67
CA LYS A 38 32.79 -8.11 15.39
C LYS A 38 33.48 -6.84 14.87
N CYS A 39 33.18 -6.44 13.63
CA CYS A 39 33.75 -5.25 12.98
C CYS A 39 32.70 -4.29 12.42
N HIS A 40 31.51 -4.80 12.04
CA HIS A 40 30.39 -4.01 11.54
C HIS A 40 29.25 -4.06 12.55
N ASP A 41 29.25 -3.16 13.53
CA ASP A 41 28.21 -3.12 14.57
C ASP A 41 26.90 -2.47 14.08
N LYS A 42 27.02 -1.43 13.24
CA LYS A 42 25.89 -0.64 12.75
C LYS A 42 24.95 -1.44 11.84
N GLN A 43 25.47 -2.10 10.81
CA GLN A 43 24.63 -2.76 9.80
C GLN A 43 23.77 -3.90 10.40
N PRO A 44 24.32 -4.84 11.20
CA PRO A 44 23.51 -5.84 11.90
C PRO A 44 22.45 -5.23 12.82
N ALA A 45 22.76 -4.12 13.51
CA ALA A 45 21.79 -3.42 14.33
C ALA A 45 20.64 -2.82 13.48
N THR A 46 20.96 -2.21 12.32
CA THR A 46 19.97 -1.72 11.37
C THR A 46 19.10 -2.86 10.83
N ILE A 47 19.69 -3.99 10.41
CA ILE A 47 18.92 -5.17 9.95
C ILE A 47 18.00 -5.67 11.06
N ALA A 48 18.50 -5.74 12.31
CA ALA A 48 17.72 -6.20 13.44
C ALA A 48 16.49 -5.31 13.70
N ALA A 49 16.62 -3.99 13.52
CA ALA A 49 15.55 -3.02 13.71
C ALA A 49 14.59 -2.95 12.51
N SER A 50 15.13 -2.92 11.28
CA SER A 50 14.40 -2.48 10.07
C SER A 50 14.68 -3.34 8.82
N GLY A 51 15.36 -4.47 8.94
CA GLY A 51 15.78 -5.32 7.81
C GLY A 51 14.65 -6.00 7.04
N ASN A 52 13.44 -6.08 7.60
CA ASN A 52 12.30 -6.77 6.97
C ASN A 52 12.70 -8.19 6.50
N LYS A 53 12.42 -8.57 5.25
CA LYS A 53 12.83 -9.87 4.70
C LYS A 53 14.35 -10.05 4.65
N HIS A 54 15.13 -8.97 4.59
CA HIS A 54 16.60 -9.08 4.65
C HIS A 54 17.11 -9.53 6.02
N LYS A 55 16.27 -9.50 7.06
CA LYS A 55 16.61 -10.05 8.38
C LYS A 55 16.42 -11.56 8.47
N THR A 56 15.55 -12.14 7.63
CA THR A 56 15.10 -13.54 7.79
C THR A 56 15.43 -14.44 6.60
N GLU A 57 15.51 -13.88 5.39
CA GLU A 57 15.64 -14.66 4.15
C GLU A 57 17.05 -14.61 3.54
N VAL A 58 17.91 -13.71 4.03
CA VAL A 58 19.29 -13.57 3.56
C VAL A 58 20.23 -13.29 4.73
N GLY A 59 21.43 -13.80 4.62
CA GLY A 59 22.58 -13.57 5.48
C GLY A 59 23.48 -12.44 4.97
N CYS A 60 24.51 -12.12 5.75
CA CYS A 60 25.50 -11.11 5.37
C CYS A 60 26.27 -11.55 4.12
N LEU A 61 26.68 -12.83 4.07
CA LEU A 61 27.46 -13.40 2.97
C LEU A 61 26.64 -13.70 1.71
N ASP A 62 25.32 -13.72 1.79
CA ASP A 62 24.45 -13.84 0.60
C ASP A 62 24.49 -12.56 -0.25
N CYS A 63 24.77 -11.42 0.38
CA CYS A 63 24.91 -10.13 -0.29
C CYS A 63 26.37 -9.65 -0.33
N HIS A 64 27.24 -10.09 0.57
CA HIS A 64 28.66 -9.73 0.60
C HIS A 64 29.52 -10.92 0.19
N THR A 65 29.65 -11.13 -1.13
CA THR A 65 30.38 -12.28 -1.69
C THR A 65 31.90 -12.11 -1.67
N GLU A 66 32.38 -10.90 -1.38
CA GLU A 66 33.79 -10.57 -1.23
C GLU A 66 34.01 -9.79 0.07
N HIS A 67 35.15 -9.99 0.72
CA HIS A 67 35.56 -9.21 1.89
C HIS A 67 36.97 -8.65 1.68
N PRO A 68 37.27 -7.38 2.04
CA PRO A 68 38.63 -6.85 1.93
C PRO A 68 39.64 -7.68 2.74
N PRO A 69 40.88 -7.90 2.24
CA PRO A 69 41.46 -7.34 1.01
C PRO A 69 41.16 -8.14 -0.27
N GLU A 70 40.40 -9.24 -0.19
CA GLU A 70 40.19 -10.20 -1.28
C GLU A 70 39.41 -9.60 -2.45
N GLY A 71 38.55 -8.62 -2.16
CA GLY A 71 37.78 -7.92 -3.16
C GLY A 71 37.26 -6.55 -2.71
N LYS A 72 36.61 -5.87 -3.65
CA LYS A 72 36.03 -4.51 -3.47
C LYS A 72 34.58 -4.43 -3.95
N SER A 73 34.08 -5.47 -4.60
CA SER A 73 32.76 -5.52 -5.22
C SER A 73 31.92 -6.58 -4.53
N ALA A 74 31.75 -6.40 -3.22
CA ALA A 74 31.09 -7.38 -2.38
C ALA A 74 29.61 -7.58 -2.72
N ILE A 75 28.93 -6.53 -3.23
CA ILE A 75 27.47 -6.50 -3.39
C ILE A 75 27.08 -6.89 -4.82
N PRO A 76 26.29 -7.97 -5.02
CA PRO A 76 25.78 -8.35 -6.33
C PRO A 76 24.67 -7.41 -6.82
N ASN A 77 24.30 -7.54 -8.10
CA ASN A 77 23.13 -6.82 -8.63
C ASN A 77 21.86 -7.22 -7.88
N CYS A 78 21.02 -6.23 -7.51
CA CYS A 78 19.78 -6.46 -6.77
C CYS A 78 18.82 -7.43 -7.50
N SER A 79 18.86 -7.43 -8.84
CA SER A 79 18.02 -8.27 -9.70
C SER A 79 18.27 -9.77 -9.57
N VAL A 80 19.37 -10.19 -8.90
CA VAL A 80 19.62 -11.59 -8.59
C VAL A 80 18.54 -12.16 -7.66
N CYS A 81 17.99 -11.32 -6.76
CA CYS A 81 16.93 -11.71 -5.83
C CYS A 81 15.61 -10.97 -6.08
N HIS A 82 15.64 -9.78 -6.70
CA HIS A 82 14.46 -8.95 -6.97
C HIS A 82 14.06 -9.01 -8.46
N SER A 83 13.07 -9.83 -8.82
CA SER A 83 12.70 -10.05 -10.24
C SER A 83 11.20 -10.21 -10.51
N ASP A 84 10.38 -10.53 -9.50
CA ASP A 84 8.99 -10.98 -9.68
C ASP A 84 7.94 -9.88 -9.90
N SER A 85 8.35 -8.64 -10.20
CA SER A 85 7.43 -7.50 -10.35
C SER A 85 7.96 -6.45 -11.33
N PRO A 86 7.08 -5.72 -12.05
CA PRO A 86 7.49 -4.56 -12.85
C PRO A 86 8.32 -3.53 -12.07
N HIS A 87 8.07 -3.38 -10.76
CA HIS A 87 8.84 -2.50 -9.90
C HIS A 87 10.34 -2.81 -9.90
N TYR A 88 10.72 -4.09 -9.92
CA TYR A 88 12.12 -4.50 -9.88
C TYR A 88 12.86 -4.31 -11.22
N LYS A 89 12.16 -3.89 -12.26
CA LYS A 89 12.75 -3.51 -13.55
C LYS A 89 13.14 -2.04 -13.61
N LEU A 90 12.77 -1.25 -12.59
CA LEU A 90 13.18 0.14 -12.49
C LEU A 90 14.70 0.24 -12.33
N GLU A 91 15.27 1.26 -12.92
CA GLU A 91 16.68 1.59 -12.75
C GLU A 91 16.89 2.44 -11.49
N ASN A 92 18.16 2.56 -11.05
CA ASN A 92 18.55 3.43 -9.94
C ASN A 92 17.77 3.16 -8.62
N CYS A 93 17.74 1.89 -8.18
CA CYS A 93 17.05 1.45 -6.97
C CYS A 93 17.41 2.28 -5.73
N GLY A 94 18.68 2.71 -5.65
CA GLY A 94 19.23 3.51 -4.55
C GLY A 94 18.68 4.93 -4.45
N SER A 95 17.96 5.43 -5.46
CA SER A 95 17.27 6.73 -5.38
C SER A 95 16.22 6.76 -4.27
N CYS A 96 15.56 5.63 -4.01
CA CYS A 96 14.59 5.47 -2.94
C CYS A 96 15.10 4.56 -1.83
N HIS A 97 15.79 3.46 -2.18
CA HIS A 97 16.36 2.50 -1.23
C HIS A 97 17.78 2.91 -0.83
N SER A 98 17.87 3.91 0.05
CA SER A 98 19.17 4.49 0.46
C SER A 98 20.01 3.56 1.34
N ASP A 99 19.38 2.67 2.11
CA ASP A 99 20.05 1.65 2.92
C ASP A 99 19.42 0.28 2.68
N THR A 100 20.17 -0.63 2.05
CA THR A 100 19.73 -2.00 1.77
C THR A 100 19.54 -2.84 3.03
N HIS A 101 20.10 -2.42 4.17
CA HIS A 101 19.89 -3.03 5.48
C HIS A 101 18.57 -2.58 6.14
N ALA A 102 17.93 -1.53 5.63
CA ALA A 102 16.62 -1.04 6.04
C ALA A 102 15.73 -0.83 4.81
N PRO A 103 15.37 -1.89 4.06
CA PRO A 103 14.81 -1.77 2.72
C PRO A 103 13.46 -1.06 2.62
N LEU A 104 12.73 -0.85 3.72
CA LEU A 104 11.47 -0.08 3.75
C LEU A 104 11.63 1.31 4.39
N ASP A 105 12.84 1.68 4.83
CA ASP A 105 13.18 3.03 5.24
C ASP A 105 13.62 3.82 4.00
N LEU A 106 12.63 4.27 3.24
CA LEU A 106 12.82 4.85 1.92
C LEU A 106 13.00 6.35 1.98
N ASN A 107 13.85 6.86 1.11
CA ASN A 107 13.84 8.28 0.76
C ASN A 107 12.85 8.52 -0.40
N ILE A 108 11.72 9.15 -0.12
CA ILE A 108 10.68 9.44 -1.13
C ILE A 108 10.59 10.96 -1.33
N GLU A 109 11.52 11.48 -2.12
CA GLU A 109 11.66 12.92 -2.41
C GLU A 109 11.46 13.21 -3.90
N GLY A 110 10.99 14.43 -4.23
CA GLY A 110 10.70 14.83 -5.60
C GLY A 110 9.39 14.23 -6.15
N GLU A 111 9.22 14.23 -7.47
CA GLU A 111 8.01 13.67 -8.11
C GLU A 111 8.21 12.18 -8.44
N VAL A 112 7.63 11.28 -7.62
CA VAL A 112 7.90 9.82 -7.73
C VAL A 112 6.69 8.98 -8.15
N SER A 113 5.70 9.56 -8.83
CA SER A 113 4.47 8.84 -9.19
C SER A 113 4.73 7.59 -10.05
N ALA A 114 5.66 7.66 -11.02
CA ALA A 114 5.89 6.57 -11.96
C ALA A 114 6.30 5.24 -11.28
N PRO A 115 7.28 5.21 -10.35
CA PRO A 115 7.56 4.03 -9.53
C PRO A 115 6.37 3.48 -8.74
N CYS A 116 5.47 4.33 -8.22
CA CYS A 116 4.29 3.88 -7.47
C CYS A 116 3.32 3.10 -8.38
N LEU A 117 3.15 3.57 -9.61
CA LEU A 117 2.20 3.02 -10.58
C LEU A 117 2.58 1.64 -11.11
N THR A 118 3.81 1.16 -10.88
CA THR A 118 4.20 -0.22 -11.24
C THR A 118 3.41 -1.28 -10.46
N CYS A 119 2.86 -0.90 -9.30
CA CYS A 119 2.00 -1.73 -8.46
C CYS A 119 0.60 -1.11 -8.25
N HIS A 120 0.50 0.22 -8.28
CA HIS A 120 -0.73 0.98 -8.05
C HIS A 120 -1.36 1.51 -9.36
N GLU A 121 -1.37 0.68 -10.41
CA GLU A 121 -1.88 1.07 -11.74
C GLU A 121 -3.33 1.56 -11.67
N LYS A 122 -4.19 0.84 -10.92
CA LYS A 122 -5.60 1.19 -10.73
C LYS A 122 -5.76 2.62 -10.23
N GLN A 123 -4.98 3.03 -9.23
CA GLN A 123 -5.05 4.37 -8.66
C GLN A 123 -4.64 5.45 -9.69
N GLY A 124 -3.64 5.15 -10.52
CA GLY A 124 -3.27 6.03 -11.63
C GLY A 124 -4.39 6.20 -12.66
N VAL A 125 -5.11 5.12 -12.99
CA VAL A 125 -6.28 5.17 -13.87
C VAL A 125 -7.40 5.99 -13.24
N GLU A 126 -7.72 5.76 -11.97
CA GLU A 126 -8.75 6.48 -11.22
C GLU A 126 -8.53 8.01 -11.26
N VAL A 127 -7.31 8.47 -10.93
CA VAL A 127 -6.96 9.91 -10.94
C VAL A 127 -7.01 10.50 -12.35
N LYS A 128 -6.55 9.74 -13.35
CA LYS A 128 -6.54 10.17 -14.76
C LYS A 128 -7.95 10.32 -15.33
N GLU A 129 -8.83 9.36 -15.05
CA GLU A 129 -10.20 9.33 -15.58
C GLU A 129 -11.14 10.26 -14.81
N ASN A 130 -10.78 10.66 -13.59
CA ASN A 130 -11.61 11.52 -12.74
C ASN A 130 -10.87 12.81 -12.30
N PRO A 131 -10.63 13.76 -13.24
CA PRO A 131 -9.85 14.94 -12.94
C PRO A 131 -10.37 15.79 -11.78
N SER A 132 -9.46 16.17 -10.89
CA SER A 132 -9.69 17.02 -9.73
C SER A 132 -8.47 17.90 -9.44
N ALA A 133 -8.51 18.69 -8.36
CA ALA A 133 -7.33 19.45 -7.92
C ALA A 133 -6.13 18.55 -7.59
N HIS A 134 -6.37 17.28 -7.24
CA HIS A 134 -5.31 16.31 -6.92
C HIS A 134 -4.66 15.69 -8.15
N THR A 135 -5.21 15.87 -9.36
CA THR A 135 -4.65 15.28 -10.59
C THR A 135 -3.24 15.77 -10.90
N ASN A 136 -2.89 16.97 -10.44
CA ASN A 136 -1.57 17.57 -10.65
C ASN A 136 -0.60 17.31 -9.47
N LEU A 137 -1.02 16.58 -8.45
CA LEU A 137 -0.15 16.21 -7.34
C LEU A 137 0.55 14.88 -7.63
N ALA A 138 1.84 14.81 -7.29
CA ALA A 138 2.53 13.53 -7.29
C ALA A 138 1.98 12.64 -6.17
N CYS A 139 2.05 11.31 -6.35
CA CYS A 139 1.48 10.36 -5.37
C CYS A 139 2.06 10.57 -3.96
N ASN A 140 3.33 10.94 -3.87
CA ASN A 140 4.04 11.15 -2.62
C ASN A 140 3.79 12.51 -1.93
N GLU A 141 3.10 13.44 -2.58
CA GLU A 141 2.60 14.66 -1.92
C GLU A 141 1.61 14.31 -0.80
N CYS A 142 0.82 13.25 -1.03
CA CYS A 142 -0.08 12.66 -0.04
C CYS A 142 0.57 11.46 0.67
N HIS A 143 1.15 10.52 -0.09
CA HIS A 143 1.73 9.28 0.43
C HIS A 143 3.23 9.44 0.73
N LYS A 144 3.54 10.13 1.82
CA LYS A 144 4.92 10.50 2.22
C LYS A 144 5.82 9.32 2.57
N LYS A 145 5.25 8.14 2.82
CA LYS A 145 5.97 6.90 3.14
C LYS A 145 5.30 5.72 2.46
N HIS A 146 6.08 4.69 2.16
CA HIS A 146 5.51 3.48 1.60
C HIS A 146 4.56 2.82 2.61
N ARG A 147 3.36 2.45 2.12
CA ARG A 147 2.24 1.91 2.92
C ARG A 147 1.63 2.88 3.94
N TYR A 148 1.91 4.17 3.83
CA TYR A 148 1.24 5.20 4.62
C TYR A 148 -0.01 5.71 3.89
N ILE A 149 -1.12 5.83 4.62
CA ILE A 149 -2.34 6.49 4.16
C ILE A 149 -2.48 7.77 4.99
N PRO A 150 -2.51 8.95 4.35
CA PRO A 150 -2.62 10.23 5.05
C PRO A 150 -4.04 10.48 5.57
N GLU A 151 -4.14 11.37 6.54
CA GLU A 151 -5.41 11.91 7.01
C GLU A 151 -5.89 13.02 6.06
N CYS A 152 -7.18 13.04 5.69
CA CYS A 152 -7.74 14.07 4.80
C CYS A 152 -7.60 15.48 5.40
N MET A 153 -7.67 15.55 6.73
CA MET A 153 -7.68 16.77 7.52
C MET A 153 -6.30 17.42 7.67
N GLU A 154 -5.23 16.81 7.13
CA GLU A 154 -3.94 17.50 6.97
C GLU A 154 -4.07 18.73 6.06
N CYS A 155 -5.03 18.72 5.12
CA CYS A 155 -5.20 19.78 4.12
C CYS A 155 -6.65 20.25 3.90
N HIS A 156 -7.67 19.46 4.25
CA HIS A 156 -9.08 19.79 4.02
C HIS A 156 -9.79 20.16 5.31
N GLU A 157 -10.84 20.97 5.21
CA GLU A 157 -11.78 21.24 6.30
C GLU A 157 -12.98 20.28 6.22
N LYS A 158 -13.62 20.00 7.36
CA LYS A 158 -14.79 19.13 7.42
C LYS A 158 -16.02 19.88 6.94
N HIS A 159 -17.00 19.16 6.37
CA HIS A 159 -18.31 19.76 6.09
C HIS A 159 -19.15 19.93 7.37
N THR A 160 -18.98 19.04 8.36
CA THR A 160 -19.56 19.15 9.70
C THR A 160 -18.55 18.66 10.75
N GLU A 161 -18.64 19.18 11.98
CA GLU A 161 -17.66 18.90 13.05
C GLU A 161 -17.50 17.40 13.38
N ASP A 162 -18.59 16.66 13.29
CA ASP A 162 -18.71 15.24 13.60
C ASP A 162 -18.18 14.31 12.49
N MET A 163 -17.81 14.83 11.31
CA MET A 163 -17.19 14.02 10.26
C MET A 163 -15.76 13.61 10.64
N ASN A 164 -15.41 12.37 10.30
CA ASN A 164 -14.06 11.82 10.35
C ASN A 164 -13.71 11.21 8.98
N VAL A 165 -12.49 10.68 8.83
CA VAL A 165 -12.04 10.09 7.56
C VAL A 165 -12.97 8.99 7.06
N ASP A 166 -13.48 8.11 7.93
CA ASP A 166 -14.43 7.07 7.52
C ASP A 166 -15.71 7.66 6.93
N THR A 167 -16.19 8.76 7.50
CA THR A 167 -17.35 9.51 6.98
C THR A 167 -17.02 10.21 5.66
N CYS A 168 -15.79 10.72 5.50
CA CYS A 168 -15.34 11.26 4.23
C CYS A 168 -15.35 10.15 3.16
N LEU A 169 -14.83 8.96 3.48
CA LEU A 169 -14.71 7.82 2.57
C LEU A 169 -16.06 7.17 2.22
N SER A 170 -17.09 7.33 3.07
CA SER A 170 -18.44 6.90 2.70
C SER A 170 -19.01 7.70 1.53
N CYS A 171 -18.45 8.88 1.27
CA CYS A 171 -18.93 9.78 0.22
C CYS A 171 -17.93 10.02 -0.91
N HIS A 172 -16.65 10.18 -0.57
CA HIS A 172 -15.58 10.59 -1.48
C HIS A 172 -14.56 9.46 -1.65
N PRO A 173 -14.50 8.81 -2.83
CA PRO A 173 -13.38 7.93 -3.15
C PRO A 173 -12.08 8.76 -3.29
N VAL A 174 -11.00 8.35 -2.63
CA VAL A 174 -9.77 9.17 -2.48
C VAL A 174 -9.10 9.56 -3.80
N HIS A 175 -9.08 8.65 -4.78
CA HIS A 175 -8.51 8.92 -6.12
C HIS A 175 -9.55 9.40 -7.14
N MET A 176 -10.80 9.54 -6.73
CA MET A 176 -11.90 10.06 -7.55
C MET A 176 -12.81 10.96 -6.70
N PRO A 177 -12.28 11.98 -6.00
CA PRO A 177 -12.99 12.66 -4.91
C PRO A 177 -14.24 13.42 -5.36
N ARG A 178 -14.44 13.59 -6.68
CA ARG A 178 -15.61 14.24 -7.27
C ARG A 178 -16.73 13.27 -7.64
N VAL A 179 -16.46 11.97 -7.62
CA VAL A 179 -17.46 10.92 -7.83
C VAL A 179 -18.14 10.64 -6.50
N ILE A 180 -18.96 11.60 -6.07
CA ILE A 180 -19.59 11.55 -4.75
C ILE A 180 -20.73 10.54 -4.78
N THR A 181 -20.58 9.49 -3.99
CA THR A 181 -21.61 8.49 -3.72
C THR A 181 -22.02 8.57 -2.26
N TYR A 182 -23.03 7.83 -1.83
CA TYR A 182 -23.39 7.69 -0.41
C TYR A 182 -24.46 6.61 -0.26
N ASP A 183 -24.62 6.08 0.95
CA ASP A 183 -25.62 5.05 1.25
C ASP A 183 -26.97 5.66 1.66
N GLN A 184 -27.95 4.79 1.94
CA GLN A 184 -29.28 5.19 2.41
C GLN A 184 -29.33 5.55 3.90
N ALA A 185 -28.27 5.26 4.67
CA ALA A 185 -28.16 5.58 6.08
C ALA A 185 -27.54 6.97 6.33
N THR A 186 -27.00 7.60 5.29
CA THR A 186 -26.33 8.88 5.34
C THR A 186 -27.25 9.97 5.94
N PRO A 187 -26.87 10.56 7.09
CA PRO A 187 -27.65 11.59 7.77
C PRO A 187 -27.90 12.86 6.93
N SER A 188 -29.12 13.38 6.97
CA SER A 188 -29.50 14.60 6.24
C SER A 188 -28.71 15.85 6.64
N HIS A 189 -28.20 15.93 7.88
CA HIS A 189 -27.43 17.11 8.32
C HIS A 189 -26.08 17.23 7.62
N TYR A 190 -25.51 16.12 7.14
CA TYR A 190 -24.32 16.14 6.29
C TYR A 190 -24.60 16.85 4.96
N CYS A 191 -25.79 16.65 4.39
CA CYS A 191 -26.22 17.36 3.18
C CYS A 191 -26.50 18.84 3.49
N ALA A 192 -27.07 19.13 4.67
CA ALA A 192 -27.44 20.47 5.10
C ALA A 192 -26.25 21.45 5.20
N ALA A 193 -25.03 20.95 5.43
CA ALA A 193 -23.80 21.75 5.40
C ALA A 193 -23.65 22.56 4.10
N CYS A 194 -24.05 21.99 2.96
CA CYS A 194 -24.05 22.68 1.66
C CYS A 194 -25.46 23.06 1.19
N HIS A 195 -26.49 22.31 1.62
CA HIS A 195 -27.88 22.45 1.18
C HIS A 195 -28.80 22.96 2.30
N GLY A 196 -28.35 23.96 3.06
CA GLY A 196 -29.07 24.48 4.23
C GLY A 196 -30.48 25.01 3.91
N GLU A 197 -30.67 25.66 2.77
CA GLU A 197 -32.00 26.15 2.34
C GLU A 197 -32.96 24.99 2.08
N ALA A 198 -32.56 23.99 1.29
CA ALA A 198 -33.38 22.82 0.99
C ALA A 198 -33.72 22.03 2.27
N TYR A 199 -32.74 21.86 3.16
CA TYR A 199 -32.94 21.23 4.47
C TYR A 199 -33.96 21.99 5.32
N THR A 200 -33.87 23.32 5.34
CA THR A 200 -34.80 24.18 6.09
C THR A 200 -36.20 24.12 5.51
N LEU A 201 -36.35 24.22 4.18
CA LEU A 201 -37.64 24.10 3.51
C LEU A 201 -38.31 22.76 3.81
N LEU A 202 -37.57 21.65 3.68
CA LEU A 202 -38.08 20.32 3.95
C LEU A 202 -38.54 20.17 5.41
N ASN A 203 -37.72 20.61 6.37
CA ASN A 203 -38.07 20.54 7.80
C ASN A 203 -39.29 21.38 8.17
N ASN A 204 -39.48 22.53 7.50
CA ASN A 204 -40.61 23.43 7.74
C ASN A 204 -41.88 23.02 6.99
N ASN A 205 -41.79 22.04 6.09
CA ASN A 205 -42.92 21.55 5.32
C ASN A 205 -43.98 20.89 6.23
N THR A 206 -45.25 20.94 5.82
CA THR A 206 -46.38 20.35 6.55
C THR A 206 -46.78 18.96 6.05
N THR A 207 -46.30 18.55 4.88
CA THR A 207 -46.56 17.23 4.29
C THR A 207 -45.71 16.14 4.95
N LYS A 208 -46.08 14.87 4.75
CA LYS A 208 -45.33 13.71 5.25
C LYS A 208 -43.93 13.57 4.64
N HIS A 209 -43.63 14.28 3.55
CA HIS A 209 -42.31 14.21 2.91
C HIS A 209 -41.21 14.79 3.81
N LYS A 210 -41.55 15.68 4.75
CA LYS A 210 -40.59 16.25 5.71
C LYS A 210 -39.86 15.21 6.54
N ASP A 211 -40.48 14.04 6.76
CA ASP A 211 -39.94 12.97 7.59
C ASP A 211 -38.95 12.07 6.81
N LEU A 212 -38.75 12.31 5.51
CA LEU A 212 -37.83 11.55 4.67
C LEU A 212 -36.41 12.11 4.75
N SER A 213 -35.41 11.23 4.79
CA SER A 213 -34.02 11.64 4.67
C SER A 213 -33.70 12.14 3.26
N CYS A 214 -32.69 13.00 3.12
CA CYS A 214 -32.28 13.51 1.81
C CYS A 214 -31.96 12.37 0.83
N VAL A 215 -31.25 11.35 1.32
CA VAL A 215 -30.80 10.20 0.54
C VAL A 215 -31.90 9.22 0.18
N PHE A 216 -33.06 9.27 0.87
CA PHE A 216 -34.23 8.50 0.47
C PHE A 216 -34.72 8.90 -0.92
N CYS A 217 -34.73 10.20 -1.21
CA CYS A 217 -35.10 10.75 -2.52
C CYS A 217 -33.88 10.80 -3.45
N HIS A 218 -32.79 11.42 -3.01
CA HIS A 218 -31.58 11.65 -3.79
C HIS A 218 -30.65 10.44 -3.71
N LYS A 219 -31.00 9.31 -4.32
CA LYS A 219 -30.32 8.02 -4.06
C LYS A 219 -28.92 7.91 -4.67
N ALA A 220 -28.04 7.22 -3.93
CA ALA A 220 -26.76 6.62 -4.33
C ALA A 220 -25.65 7.55 -4.83
N VAL A 221 -25.96 8.51 -5.70
CA VAL A 221 -24.97 9.38 -6.34
C VAL A 221 -25.43 10.83 -6.19
N HIS A 222 -24.51 11.69 -5.79
CA HIS A 222 -24.78 13.12 -5.69
C HIS A 222 -25.31 13.70 -7.00
N LYS A 223 -26.18 14.71 -6.89
CA LYS A 223 -26.96 15.32 -7.99
C LYS A 223 -28.03 14.41 -8.62
N THR A 224 -28.25 13.21 -8.09
CA THR A 224 -29.43 12.42 -8.48
C THR A 224 -30.69 13.16 -8.04
N VAL A 225 -31.54 13.57 -8.98
CA VAL A 225 -32.84 14.18 -8.69
C VAL A 225 -33.94 13.26 -9.24
N PRO A 226 -34.73 12.60 -8.38
CA PRO A 226 -35.80 11.72 -8.85
C PRO A 226 -36.97 12.53 -9.42
N THR A 227 -37.79 11.89 -10.24
CA THR A 227 -39.10 12.43 -10.61
C THR A 227 -40.10 12.22 -9.47
N CYS A 228 -41.14 13.06 -9.38
CA CYS A 228 -42.17 12.98 -8.34
C CYS A 228 -42.89 11.62 -8.28
N VAL A 229 -42.99 10.93 -9.43
CA VAL A 229 -43.67 9.63 -9.57
C VAL A 229 -42.71 8.43 -9.53
N SER A 230 -41.41 8.66 -9.30
CA SER A 230 -40.41 7.58 -9.22
C SER A 230 -40.61 6.68 -7.98
N CYS A 231 -41.26 7.20 -6.94
CA CYS A 231 -41.55 6.47 -5.72
C CYS A 231 -42.86 5.68 -5.86
N LYS A 232 -42.74 4.36 -6.07
CA LYS A 232 -43.88 3.43 -6.22
C LYS A 232 -44.73 3.23 -4.95
N ILE A 233 -44.33 3.79 -3.80
CA ILE A 233 -45.02 3.62 -2.52
C ILE A 233 -45.35 5.01 -1.95
N PRO A 234 -46.62 5.42 -1.79
CA PRO A 234 -47.87 4.89 -2.38
C PRO A 234 -48.37 5.71 -3.58
N HIS A 235 -47.56 6.62 -4.13
CA HIS A 235 -48.09 7.78 -4.86
C HIS A 235 -48.63 7.51 -6.27
N GLY A 236 -48.36 6.34 -6.88
CA GLY A 236 -48.92 5.98 -8.20
C GLY A 236 -48.86 7.12 -9.22
N GLU A 237 -49.88 7.24 -10.06
CA GLU A 237 -50.20 8.50 -10.74
C GLU A 237 -51.17 9.27 -9.82
N PRO A 238 -50.74 10.40 -9.20
CA PRO A 238 -51.55 11.10 -8.21
C PRO A 238 -52.78 11.80 -8.80
N HIS A 239 -52.82 11.95 -10.14
CA HIS A 239 -53.89 12.59 -10.88
C HIS A 239 -54.26 11.80 -12.14
N PRO A 240 -55.47 12.00 -12.69
CA PRO A 240 -55.88 11.38 -13.95
C PRO A 240 -54.95 11.76 -15.13
N ALA A 241 -54.77 10.86 -16.09
CA ALA A 241 -53.89 11.05 -17.25
C ALA A 241 -54.14 12.35 -18.05
N GLN A 242 -55.39 12.81 -18.14
CA GLN A 242 -55.72 14.08 -18.82
C GLN A 242 -55.12 15.30 -18.10
N MET A 243 -55.08 15.28 -16.77
CA MET A 243 -54.48 16.35 -15.97
C MET A 243 -52.95 16.33 -16.08
N LEU A 244 -52.35 15.14 -16.01
CA LEU A 244 -50.91 14.97 -16.18
C LEU A 244 -50.44 15.34 -17.60
N SER A 245 -51.27 15.10 -18.62
CA SER A 245 -50.98 15.52 -20.00
C SER A 245 -51.07 17.03 -20.19
N LYS A 246 -51.95 17.72 -19.45
CA LYS A 246 -52.12 19.17 -19.54
C LYS A 246 -51.09 19.93 -18.69
N TYR A 247 -50.71 19.37 -17.55
CA TYR A 247 -49.74 19.94 -16.61
C TYR A 247 -48.65 18.91 -16.31
N PRO A 248 -47.63 18.82 -17.18
CA PRO A 248 -46.59 17.78 -17.06
C PRO A 248 -45.63 18.03 -15.88
N GLU A 249 -45.58 19.26 -15.35
CA GLU A 249 -44.75 19.62 -14.20
C GLU A 249 -45.60 19.81 -12.94
N CYS A 250 -45.42 18.94 -11.95
CA CYS A 250 -46.15 18.99 -10.68
C CYS A 250 -45.98 20.33 -9.96
N ALA A 251 -44.83 20.98 -10.15
CA ALA A 251 -44.47 22.23 -9.49
C ALA A 251 -45.36 23.42 -9.86
N GLN A 252 -46.09 23.33 -10.98
CA GLN A 252 -47.04 24.37 -11.38
C GLN A 252 -48.15 24.60 -10.35
N CYS A 253 -48.50 23.57 -9.57
CA CYS A 253 -49.46 23.66 -8.48
C CYS A 253 -48.78 23.40 -7.11
N HIS A 254 -47.96 22.37 -7.02
CA HIS A 254 -47.48 21.81 -5.75
C HIS A 254 -46.12 22.32 -5.28
N GLY A 255 -45.43 23.19 -6.02
CA GLY A 255 -44.08 23.62 -5.66
C GLY A 255 -43.01 22.55 -5.87
N ILE A 256 -41.87 22.67 -5.19
CA ILE A 256 -40.75 21.72 -5.31
C ILE A 256 -40.85 20.62 -4.23
N ALA A 257 -40.10 19.53 -4.39
CA ALA A 257 -40.15 18.41 -3.44
C ALA A 257 -39.86 18.82 -1.97
N HIS A 258 -39.00 19.83 -1.75
CA HIS A 258 -38.68 20.35 -0.42
C HIS A 258 -39.75 21.28 0.15
N ASP A 259 -40.65 21.81 -0.67
CA ASP A 259 -41.73 22.74 -0.29
C ASP A 259 -43.06 22.31 -0.93
N LEU A 260 -43.31 20.99 -0.95
CA LEU A 260 -44.53 20.42 -1.49
C LEU A 260 -45.75 20.90 -0.71
N ARG A 261 -46.78 21.39 -1.40
CA ARG A 261 -48.03 21.94 -0.84
C ARG A 261 -49.30 21.38 -1.44
#